data_AF-A0A2L0EY22-F1
#
_entry.id   AF-A0A2L0EY22-F1
#
_cell.length_a   1.000
_cell.length_b   1.000
_cell.length_c   1.000
_cell.angle_alpha   90.00
_cell.angle_beta   90.00
_cell.angle_gamma   90.00
#
_symmetry.space_group_name_H-M   'P 1'
#
loop_
_entity.id
_entity.type
_entity.pdbx_description
1 polymer ?
#
loop_
_entity_poly.entity_id
_entity_poly.type
_entity_poly.pdbx_seq_one_letter_code
_entity_poly.pdbx_strand_id
1 'polypeptide(L)' 'MRLLVDTHAFLWFIANDPQLSAEAQSSLEEPTNELLMSAASPGRWRSR' A
#
# COMPACT_ATOMS: atom_id res chain seq x y z
N MET A 1 -1.54 -8.63 12.74
CA MET A 1 -0.18 -9.06 12.31
C MET A 1 0.58 -7.86 11.74
N ARG A 2 1.86 -7.98 11.34
CA ARG A 2 2.59 -6.86 10.69
C ARG A 2 2.65 -7.10 9.18
N LEU A 3 2.14 -6.17 8.39
CA LEU A 3 2.06 -6.28 6.93
C LEU A 3 2.92 -5.18 6.29
N LEU A 4 3.88 -5.57 5.45
CA LEU A 4 4.58 -4.61 4.59
C LEU A 4 3.75 -4.41 3.32
N VAL A 5 3.22 -3.20 3.15
CA VAL A 5 2.30 -2.87 2.06
C VAL A 5 3.09 -2.28 0.89
N ASP A 6 2.90 -2.86 -0.30
CA ASP A 6 3.41 -2.27 -1.54
C ASP A 6 2.73 -0.93 -1.84
N THR A 7 3.47 0.03 -2.38
CA THR A 7 2.93 1.35 -2.72
C THR A 7 1.72 1.26 -3.67
N HIS A 8 1.74 0.38 -4.67
CA HIS A 8 0.62 0.20 -5.60
C HIS A 8 -0.61 -0.37 -4.90
N ALA A 9 -0.44 -1.35 -4.01
CA ALA A 9 -1.54 -1.91 -3.24
C ALA A 9 -2.21 -0.85 -2.37
N PHE A 10 -1.43 0.02 -1.72
CA PHE A 10 -1.96 1.15 -0.96
C PHE A 10 -2.68 2.18 -1.85
N LEU A 11 -2.11 2.52 -3.00
CA LEU A 11 -2.73 3.46 -3.94
C LEU A 11 -4.07 2.93 -4.47
N TRP A 12 -4.13 1.65 -4.82
CA TRP A 12 -5.37 1.00 -5.22
C TRP A 12 -6.41 0.97 -4.10
N PHE A 13 -5.98 0.70 -2.86
CA PHE A 13 -6.86 0.72 -1.69
C PHE A 13 -7.52 2.09 -1.48
N ILE A 14 -6.74 3.18 -1.46
CA ILE A 14 -7.31 4.53 -1.27
C ILE A 14 -8.15 5.01 -2.47
N ALA A 15 -7.90 4.46 -3.66
CA ALA A 15 -8.65 4.74 -4.87
C ALA A 15 -9.88 3.84 -5.07
N ASN A 16 -10.07 2.82 -4.21
CA ASN A 16 -11.04 1.74 -4.41
C ASN A 16 -10.95 1.11 -5.81
N ASP A 17 -9.72 0.86 -6.27
CA ASP A 17 -9.43 0.36 -7.61
C ASP A 17 -9.70 -1.16 -7.67
N PRO A 18 -10.40 -1.66 -8.71
CA PRO A 18 -10.73 -3.09 -8.85
C PRO A 18 -9.51 -4.00 -9.04
N GLN A 19 -8.32 -3.45 -9.28
CA GLN A 19 -7.07 -4.22 -9.31
C GLN A 19 -6.65 -4.72 -7.93
N LEU A 20 -7.17 -4.15 -6.83
CA LEU A 20 -6.94 -4.67 -5.50
C LEU A 20 -7.79 -5.94 -5.29
N SER A 21 -7.15 -7.05 -4.93
CA SER A 21 -7.88 -8.28 -4.63
C SER A 21 -8.68 -8.15 -3.33
N ALA A 22 -9.76 -8.92 -3.22
CA ALA A 22 -10.63 -8.90 -2.05
C ALA A 22 -9.90 -9.34 -0.76
N GLU A 23 -8.94 -10.27 -0.88
CA GLU A 23 -8.12 -10.72 0.25
C GLU A 23 -7.16 -9.62 0.71
N ALA A 24 -6.55 -8.90 -0.24
CA ALA A 24 -5.69 -7.77 0.08
C ALA A 24 -6.48 -6.64 0.73
N GLN A 25 -7.67 -6.33 0.22
CA GLN A 25 -8.59 -5.35 0.82
C GLN A 25 -8.95 -5.76 2.25
N SER A 26 -9.40 -6.99 2.47
CA SER A 26 -9.77 -7.50 3.79
C SER A 26 -8.59 -7.44 4.78
N SER A 27 -7.37 -7.73 4.31
CA SER A 27 -6.17 -7.67 5.14
C SER A 27 -5.75 -6.23 5.50
N LEU A 28 -6.02 -5.26 4.62
CA LEU A 28 -5.76 -3.84 4.84
C LEU A 28 -6.83 -3.18 5.74
N GLU A 29 -8.07 -3.66 5.71
CA GLU A 29 -9.17 -3.16 6.54
C GLU A 29 -9.17 -3.73 7.97
N GLU A 30 -8.50 -4.87 8.19
CA GLU A 30 -8.43 -5.53 9.48
C GLU A 30 -7.64 -4.69 10.51
N PRO A 31 -8.31 -4.13 11.55
CA PRO A 31 -7.68 -3.19 12.48
C PRO A 31 -6.63 -3.83 13.40
N THR A 32 -6.61 -5.16 13.52
CA THR A 32 -5.54 -5.87 14.25
C THR A 32 -4.24 -6.01 13.45
N ASN A 33 -4.22 -5.56 12.20
CA ASN A 33 -3.01 -5.48 11.39
C ASN A 33 -2.30 -4.13 11.54
N GLU A 34 -1.00 -4.20 11.84
CA GLU A 34 -0.10 -3.06 11.74
C GLU A 34 0.40 -2.98 10.29
N LEU A 35 -0.05 -1.95 9.58
CA LEU A 35 0.37 -1.69 8.21
C LEU A 35 1.66 -0.88 8.21
N LEU A 36 2.69 -1.42 7.59
CA LEU A 36 4.00 -0.79 7.41
C LEU A 36 4.15 -0.38 5.95
N MET A 37 4.58 0.85 5.73
CA MET A 37 4.95 1.35 4.42
C MET A 37 6.38 1.86 4.47
N SER A 38 7.20 1.43 3.52
CA SER A 38 8.56 1.97 3.39
C SER A 38 8.49 3.45 3.03
N ALA A 39 9.15 4.30 3.81
CA ALA A 39 9.40 5.70 3.44
C ALA A 39 10.48 5.74 2.34
N ALA A 40 10.14 5.30 1.13
CA ALA A 40 11.03 5.45 -0.01
C ALA A 40 11.22 6.96 -0.23
N SER A 41 12.46 7.46 -0.10
CA SER A 41 12.78 8.82 -0.50
C SER A 41 12.35 8.97 -1.96
N PRO A 42 11.52 9.96 -2.35
CA PRO A 42 11.25 10.20 -3.76
C PRO A 42 12.61 10.34 -4.43
N GLY A 43 12.96 9.35 -5.25
CA GLY A 43 14.28 9.24 -5.84
C GLY A 43 14.63 10.59 -6.45
N ARG A 44 15.85 11.05 -6.22
CA ARG A 44 16.35 12.35 -6.69
C ARG A 44 16.07 12.47 -8.19
N TRP A 45 14.91 13.03 -8.55
CA TRP A 45 14.48 13.21 -9.93
C TRP A 45 15.45 14.20 -10.53
N ARG A 46 16.51 13.69 -11.15
CA ARG A 46 17.41 14.48 -11.97
C ARG A 46 16.61 14.78 -13.23
N SER A 47 15.96 15.94 -13.24
CA SER A 47 15.54 16.60 -14.47
C SER A 47 16.74 16.60 -15.41
N ARG A 48 16.67 15.80 -16.47
CA ARG A 48 17.48 16.02 -17.67
C ARG A 48 16.73 16.98 -18.57
#